data_AF-A0A0F9L935-F1
#
_entry.id   AF-A0A0F9L935-F1
#
_cell.length_a   1.000
_cell.length_b   1.000
_cell.length_c   1.000
_cell.angle_alpha   90.00
_cell.angle_beta   90.00
_cell.angle_gamma   90.00
#
_symmetry.space_group_name_H-M   'P 1'
#
loop_
_entity.id
_entity.type
_entity.pdbx_description
1 polymer ?
#
loop_
_entity_poly.entity_id
_entity_poly.type
_entity_poly.pdbx_seq_one_letter_code
_entity_poly.pdbx_strand_id
1 'polypeptide(L)'
;YFEVNNVLSKPTYFIVYIISGVMSNIIFLLISSQFPDYTVSAGASGAIYGLAGALIVILLIKRNYYWLIIYLAIFIFFYVYTINPRINYISHLFGFISGITSYLFCIFIYQHIIASDKNKISYFWCKHEYNIRKER
;
A
#
# COMPACT_ATOMS: atom_id res chain seq x y z
N TYR A 1 1.09 6.21 -20.43
CA TYR A 1 1.56 7.56 -20.06
C TYR A 1 1.34 7.89 -18.57
N PHE A 2 1.89 7.07 -17.65
CA PHE A 2 2.04 7.41 -16.22
C PHE A 2 3.36 6.83 -15.66
N GLU A 3 4.36 6.69 -16.54
CA GLU A 3 5.75 6.40 -16.13
C GLU A 3 6.46 7.65 -15.59
N VAL A 4 5.81 8.82 -15.60
CA VAL A 4 6.48 10.12 -15.36
C VAL A 4 6.32 10.64 -13.92
N ASN A 5 5.34 10.15 -13.14
CA ASN A 5 5.15 10.59 -11.75
C ASN A 5 5.28 9.41 -10.77
N ASN A 6 6.51 9.23 -10.26
CA ASN A 6 7.09 8.15 -9.46
C ASN A 6 6.43 7.81 -8.10
N VAL A 7 5.10 7.87 -7.96
CA VAL A 7 4.40 7.27 -6.80
C VAL A 7 4.46 5.72 -6.89
N LEU A 8 4.48 5.21 -8.13
CA LEU A 8 4.29 3.80 -8.47
C LEU A 8 5.60 3.10 -8.90
N SER A 9 6.72 3.45 -8.25
CA SER A 9 7.99 2.82 -8.60
C SER A 9 8.02 1.36 -8.11
N LYS A 10 8.70 0.48 -8.85
CA LYS A 10 8.94 -0.94 -8.47
C LYS A 10 9.32 -1.13 -6.98
N PRO A 11 10.16 -0.27 -6.34
CA PRO A 11 10.47 -0.43 -4.92
C PRO A 11 9.27 -0.21 -3.97
N THR A 12 8.29 0.65 -4.30
CA THR A 12 7.10 0.84 -3.46
C THR A 12 6.30 -0.45 -3.32
N TYR A 13 6.12 -1.17 -4.43
CA TYR A 13 5.45 -2.48 -4.40
C TYR A 13 6.22 -3.51 -3.59
N PHE A 14 7.55 -3.50 -3.70
CA PHE A 14 8.40 -4.39 -2.91
C PHE A 14 8.29 -4.10 -1.40
N ILE A 15 8.31 -2.83 -1.00
CA ILE A 15 8.17 -2.42 0.40
C ILE A 15 6.79 -2.79 0.94
N VAL A 16 5.72 -2.50 0.20
CA VAL A 16 4.35 -2.89 0.57
C VAL A 16 4.24 -4.40 0.72
N TYR A 17 4.80 -5.18 -0.20
CA TYR A 17 4.81 -6.64 -0.12
C TYR A 17 5.48 -7.15 1.16
N ILE A 18 6.67 -6.63 1.49
CA ILE A 18 7.39 -7.03 2.71
C ILE A 18 6.63 -6.62 3.97
N ILE A 19 6.14 -5.38 4.05
CA ILE A 19 5.41 -4.88 5.21
C ILE A 19 4.13 -5.69 5.42
N SER A 20 3.36 -5.94 4.35
CA SER A 20 2.13 -6.72 4.43
C SER A 20 2.38 -8.17 4.84
N GLY A 21 3.42 -8.81 4.30
CA GLY A 21 3.80 -10.17 4.69
C GLY A 21 4.21 -10.27 6.16
N VAL A 22 5.02 -9.33 6.65
CA VAL A 22 5.47 -9.31 8.04
C VAL A 22 4.33 -8.98 9.00
N MET A 23 3.56 -7.91 8.72
CA MET A 23 2.45 -7.49 9.57
C MET A 23 1.34 -8.53 9.65
N SER A 24 0.98 -9.17 8.54
CA SER A 24 -0.04 -10.22 8.53
C SER A 24 0.36 -11.44 9.35
N ASN A 25 1.64 -11.84 9.33
CA ASN A 25 2.14 -12.93 10.16
C ASN A 25 2.17 -12.56 11.65
N ILE A 26 2.60 -11.34 12.00
CA ILE A 26 2.65 -10.89 13.40
C ILE A 26 1.23 -10.83 13.96
N ILE A 27 0.29 -10.21 13.24
CA ILE A 27 -1.11 -10.13 13.66
C ILE A 27 -1.73 -11.52 13.78
N PHE A 28 -1.44 -12.41 12.82
CA PHE A 28 -1.90 -13.80 12.91
C PHE A 28 -1.34 -14.52 14.14
N LEU A 29 -0.04 -14.40 14.44
CA LEU A 29 0.56 -15.02 15.64
C LEU A 29 -0.06 -14.52 16.95
N LEU A 30 -0.37 -13.21 17.01
CA LEU A 30 -1.02 -12.61 18.18
C LEU A 30 -2.44 -13.14 18.37
N ILE A 31 -3.23 -13.26 17.29
CA ILE A 31 -4.62 -13.71 17.34
C ILE A 31 -4.72 -15.25 17.47
N SER A 32 -3.84 -16.00 16.82
CA SER A 32 -3.81 -17.47 16.86
C SER A 32 -3.44 -18.04 18.21
N SER A 33 -2.84 -17.25 19.11
CA SER A 33 -2.74 -17.65 20.52
C SER A 33 -4.10 -17.87 21.19
N GLN A 34 -5.20 -17.37 20.60
CA GLN A 34 -6.57 -17.52 21.07
C GLN A 34 -7.36 -18.64 20.36
N PHE A 35 -6.82 -19.26 19.30
CA PHE A 35 -7.50 -20.32 18.53
C PHE A 35 -6.60 -21.57 18.42
N PRO A 36 -7.07 -22.79 18.77
CA PRO A 36 -6.19 -23.95 18.98
C PRO A 36 -5.60 -24.59 17.71
N ASP A 37 -5.89 -24.08 16.52
CA ASP A 37 -5.56 -24.76 15.27
C ASP A 37 -4.30 -24.17 14.62
N TYR A 38 -3.17 -24.84 14.87
CA TYR A 38 -1.84 -24.52 14.36
C TYR A 38 -1.74 -24.74 12.85
N THR A 39 -2.29 -23.82 12.05
CA THR A 39 -2.02 -23.79 10.61
C THR A 39 -0.75 -22.98 10.34
N VAL A 40 0.31 -23.68 9.92
CA VAL A 40 1.59 -23.06 9.53
C VAL A 40 1.38 -22.35 8.20
N SER A 41 1.01 -21.08 8.25
CA SER A 41 0.97 -20.24 7.05
C SER A 41 2.39 -19.82 6.70
N ALA A 42 2.88 -20.29 5.55
CA ALA A 42 3.99 -19.64 4.88
C ALA A 42 3.48 -18.25 4.43
N GLY A 43 3.79 -17.19 5.19
CA GLY A 43 3.19 -15.85 5.04
C GLY A 43 3.38 -15.12 3.71
N ALA A 44 3.98 -15.77 2.71
CA ALA A 44 3.97 -15.30 1.33
C ALA A 44 2.54 -15.10 0.79
N SER A 45 1.58 -15.96 1.16
CA SER A 45 0.19 -15.80 0.71
C SER A 45 -0.46 -14.54 1.29
N GLY A 46 -0.25 -14.23 2.58
CA GLY A 46 -0.71 -12.97 3.19
C GLY A 46 -0.12 -11.72 2.51
N ALA A 47 1.15 -11.78 2.08
CA ALA A 47 1.79 -10.70 1.33
C ALA A 47 1.14 -10.47 -0.05
N ILE A 48 0.72 -11.53 -0.75
CA ILE A 48 -0.04 -11.43 -2.01
C ILE A 48 -1.38 -10.75 -1.78
N TYR A 49 -2.10 -11.11 -0.70
CA TYR A 49 -3.34 -10.43 -0.32
C TYR A 49 -3.09 -8.95 0.03
N GLY A 50 -1.93 -8.60 0.59
CA GLY A 50 -1.52 -7.20 0.78
C GLY A 50 -1.33 -6.43 -0.53
N LEU A 51 -0.64 -7.01 -1.51
CA LEU A 51 -0.57 -6.43 -2.85
C LEU A 51 -1.95 -6.28 -3.48
N ALA A 52 -2.83 -7.25 -3.22
CA ALA A 52 -4.20 -7.22 -3.71
C ALA A 52 -4.99 -6.03 -3.12
N GLY A 53 -4.78 -5.69 -1.85
CA GLY A 53 -5.32 -4.49 -1.22
C GLY A 53 -4.75 -3.21 -1.81
N ALA A 54 -3.43 -3.14 -2.03
CA ALA A 54 -2.78 -1.98 -2.66
C ALA A 54 -3.32 -1.71 -4.08
N LEU A 55 -3.58 -2.75 -4.87
CA LEU A 55 -4.17 -2.66 -6.21
C LEU A 55 -5.55 -1.99 -6.20
N ILE A 56 -6.38 -2.24 -5.20
CA ILE A 56 -7.69 -1.56 -5.07
C ILE A 56 -7.50 -0.06 -4.91
N VAL A 57 -6.57 0.36 -4.03
CA VAL A 57 -6.26 1.78 -3.83
C VAL A 57 -5.80 2.41 -5.14
N ILE A 58 -4.97 1.72 -5.91
CA ILE A 58 -4.50 2.19 -7.22
C ILE A 58 -5.66 2.37 -8.20
N LEU A 59 -6.55 1.39 -8.31
CA LEU A 59 -7.71 1.45 -9.22
C LEU A 59 -8.68 2.56 -8.83
N LEU A 60 -8.87 2.78 -7.53
CA LEU A 60 -9.66 3.89 -6.98
C LEU A 60 -9.06 5.25 -7.33
N ILE A 61 -7.75 5.44 -7.12
CA ILE A 61 -7.05 6.70 -7.45
C ILE A 61 -7.09 6.97 -8.95
N LYS A 62 -6.93 5.93 -9.77
CA LYS A 62 -7.05 6.04 -11.24
C LYS A 62 -8.49 6.19 -11.72
N ARG A 63 -9.48 6.12 -10.81
CA ARG A 63 -10.91 6.19 -11.10
C ARG A 63 -11.34 5.19 -12.17
N ASN A 64 -10.68 4.04 -12.21
CA ASN A 64 -10.92 3.01 -13.19
C ASN A 64 -11.94 1.99 -12.67
N TYR A 65 -13.19 2.43 -12.57
CA TYR A 65 -14.26 1.68 -11.88
C TYR A 65 -14.63 0.37 -12.58
N TYR A 66 -14.54 0.31 -13.91
CA TYR A 66 -14.79 -0.92 -14.66
C TYR A 66 -13.84 -2.05 -14.24
N TRP A 67 -12.54 -1.77 -14.26
CA TRP A 67 -11.52 -2.72 -13.84
C TRP A 67 -11.55 -2.99 -12.33
N LEU A 68 -11.92 -2.00 -11.52
CA LEU A 68 -12.13 -2.18 -10.08
C LEU A 68 -13.22 -3.23 -9.79
N ILE A 69 -14.36 -3.15 -10.46
CA ILE A 69 -15.47 -4.09 -10.25
C ILE A 69 -15.07 -5.52 -10.65
N ILE A 70 -14.44 -5.67 -11.82
CA ILE A 70 -13.92 -6.98 -12.29
C ILE A 70 -12.92 -7.55 -11.29
N TYR A 71 -11.97 -6.71 -10.86
CA TYR A 71 -10.95 -7.09 -9.91
C TYR A 71 -11.56 -7.52 -8.57
N LEU A 72 -12.52 -6.76 -8.02
CA LEU A 72 -13.21 -7.10 -6.78
C LEU A 72 -13.98 -8.41 -6.91
N ALA A 73 -14.65 -8.66 -8.04
CA ALA A 73 -15.36 -9.91 -8.27
C ALA A 73 -14.41 -11.12 -8.26
N ILE A 74 -13.28 -11.01 -8.96
CA ILE A 74 -12.22 -12.03 -8.98
C ILE A 74 -11.63 -12.22 -7.58
N PHE A 75 -11.29 -11.12 -6.90
CA PHE A 75 -10.71 -11.15 -5.56
C PHE A 75 -11.63 -11.85 -4.55
N ILE A 76 -12.92 -11.51 -4.56
CA ILE A 76 -13.92 -12.14 -3.67
C ILE A 76 -14.05 -13.62 -3.98
N PHE A 77 -14.12 -14.00 -5.26
CA PHE A 77 -14.19 -15.40 -5.68
C PHE A 77 -13.00 -16.21 -5.13
N PHE A 78 -11.77 -15.69 -5.24
CA PHE A 78 -10.59 -16.34 -4.69
C PHE A 78 -10.53 -16.31 -3.16
N TYR A 79 -10.99 -15.22 -2.52
CA TYR A 79 -11.02 -15.12 -1.06
C TYR A 79 -12.01 -16.12 -0.43
N VAL A 80 -13.17 -16.37 -1.05
CA VAL A 80 -14.11 -17.38 -0.56
C VAL A 80 -13.46 -18.78 -0.51
N TYR A 81 -12.56 -19.09 -1.45
CA TYR A 81 -11.82 -20.35 -1.45
C TYR A 81 -10.86 -20.50 -0.26
N THR A 82 -10.48 -19.41 0.40
CA THR A 82 -9.58 -19.43 1.56
C THR A 82 -10.31 -19.73 2.87
N ILE A 83 -11.64 -19.75 2.88
CA ILE A 83 -12.50 -20.10 4.03
C ILE A 83 -12.52 -21.64 4.26
N ASN A 84 -11.43 -22.32 3.92
CA ASN A 84 -11.22 -23.72 4.24
C ASN A 84 -10.49 -23.80 5.58
N PRO A 85 -10.86 -24.69 6.53
CA PRO A 85 -10.17 -24.81 7.83
C PRO A 85 -8.67 -25.12 7.73
N ARG A 86 -8.18 -25.59 6.57
CA ARG A 86 -6.75 -25.80 6.31
C ARG A 86 -6.02 -24.57 5.77
N ILE A 87 -6.73 -23.51 5.40
CA ILE A 87 -6.19 -22.27 4.84
C ILE A 87 -6.41 -21.14 5.84
N ASN A 88 -5.36 -20.37 6.06
CA ASN A 88 -5.35 -19.30 7.04
C ASN A 88 -6.01 -18.02 6.51
N TYR A 89 -7.35 -18.03 6.44
CA TYR A 89 -8.14 -16.88 5.97
C TYR A 89 -7.90 -15.60 6.79
N ILE A 90 -7.58 -15.75 8.09
CA ILE A 90 -7.26 -14.64 8.99
C ILE A 90 -5.99 -13.91 8.50
N SER A 91 -4.92 -14.66 8.23
CA SER A 91 -3.68 -14.10 7.68
C SER A 91 -3.91 -13.40 6.34
N HIS A 92 -4.78 -13.92 5.48
CA HIS A 92 -5.14 -13.27 4.21
C HIS A 92 -5.90 -11.97 4.40
N LEU A 93 -6.88 -11.92 5.32
CA LEU A 93 -7.64 -10.72 5.63
C LEU A 93 -6.74 -9.60 6.18
N PHE A 94 -5.88 -9.93 7.14
CA PHE A 94 -4.95 -8.96 7.72
C PHE A 94 -3.82 -8.59 6.75
N GLY A 95 -3.40 -9.50 5.86
CA GLY A 95 -2.56 -9.20 4.70
C GLY A 95 -3.17 -8.11 3.84
N PHE A 96 -4.43 -8.28 3.45
CA PHE A 96 -5.17 -7.31 2.65
C PHE A 96 -5.28 -5.93 3.31
N ILE A 97 -5.68 -5.87 4.59
CA ILE A 97 -5.81 -4.61 5.33
C ILE A 97 -4.45 -3.91 5.47
N SER A 98 -3.40 -4.65 5.85
CA SER A 98 -2.04 -4.09 5.99
C SER A 98 -1.46 -3.59 4.66
N GLY A 99 -1.84 -4.20 3.54
CA GLY A 99 -1.48 -3.73 2.19
C GLY A 99 -2.13 -2.40 1.82
N ILE A 100 -3.41 -2.24 2.13
CA ILE A 100 -4.12 -0.95 1.93
C ILE A 100 -3.45 0.15 2.77
N THR A 101 -3.25 -0.11 4.07
CA THR A 101 -2.72 0.91 4.99
C THR A 101 -1.27 1.28 4.67
N SER A 102 -0.40 0.30 4.39
CA SER A 102 0.99 0.56 4.00
C SER A 102 1.08 1.35 2.69
N TYR A 103 0.27 1.01 1.69
CA TYR A 103 0.26 1.73 0.43
C TYR A 103 -0.24 3.18 0.58
N LEU A 104 -1.30 3.40 1.36
CA LEU A 104 -1.76 4.76 1.71
C LEU A 104 -0.70 5.55 2.46
N PHE A 105 0.02 4.91 3.38
CA PHE A 105 1.12 5.53 4.10
C PHE A 105 2.26 5.93 3.15
N CYS A 106 2.63 5.07 2.19
CA CYS A 106 3.62 5.42 1.16
C CYS A 106 3.18 6.64 0.34
N ILE A 107 1.90 6.72 -0.04
CA ILE A 107 1.36 7.90 -0.75
C ILE A 107 1.47 9.15 0.14
N PHE A 108 1.08 9.05 1.41
CA PHE A 108 1.15 10.17 2.35
C PHE A 108 2.58 10.70 2.49
N ILE A 109 3.55 9.81 2.70
CA ILE A 109 4.97 10.16 2.79
C ILE A 109 5.45 10.81 1.49
N TYR A 110 5.12 10.22 0.34
CA TYR A 110 5.50 10.76 -0.97
C TYR A 110 4.95 12.17 -1.20
N GLN A 111 3.68 12.40 -0.88
CA GLN A 111 3.06 13.73 -0.96
C GLN A 111 3.75 14.73 -0.03
N HIS A 112 4.11 14.31 1.18
CA HIS A 112 4.75 15.18 2.16
C HIS A 112 6.18 15.59 1.74
N ILE A 113 6.95 14.65 1.18
CA ILE A 113 8.31 14.92 0.66
C ILE A 113 8.25 15.92 -0.51
N ILE A 114 7.33 15.73 -1.47
CA ILE A 114 7.19 16.64 -2.61
C ILE A 114 6.70 18.03 -2.19
N ALA A 115 5.74 18.09 -1.27
CA ALA A 115 5.26 19.37 -0.74
C ALA A 115 6.40 20.16 -0.07
N SER A 116 7.28 19.46 0.65
CA SER A 116 8.47 20.04 1.27
C SER A 116 9.44 20.63 0.23
N ASP A 117 9.68 19.91 -0.87
CA ASP A 117 10.63 20.35 -1.90
C ASP A 117 10.13 21.58 -2.68
N LYS A 118 8.83 21.60 -3.06
CA LYS A 118 8.22 22.77 -3.72
C LYS A 118 8.28 24.03 -2.85
N ASN A 119 8.09 23.90 -1.55
CA ASN A 119 8.17 25.03 -0.61
C ASN A 119 9.60 25.59 -0.51
N LYS A 120 10.62 24.74 -0.50
CA LYS A 120 12.03 25.18 -0.52
C LYS A 120 12.39 25.93 -1.79
N ILE A 121 11.98 25.40 -2.95
CA ILE A 121 12.23 26.05 -4.26
C ILE A 121 11.53 27.41 -4.31
N SER A 122 10.27 27.47 -3.90
CA SER A 122 9.49 28.72 -3.88
C SER A 122 10.12 29.76 -2.95
N TYR A 123 10.58 29.35 -1.76
CA TYR A 123 11.32 30.21 -0.84
C TYR A 123 12.63 30.71 -1.44
N PHE A 124 13.39 29.84 -2.12
CA PHE A 124 14.64 30.21 -2.77
C PHE A 124 14.43 31.28 -3.84
N TRP A 125 13.44 31.13 -4.72
CA TRP A 125 13.12 32.13 -5.74
C TRP A 125 12.65 33.45 -5.14
N CYS A 126 11.78 33.40 -4.12
CA CYS A 126 11.31 34.60 -3.42
C CYS A 126 12.47 35.38 -2.76
N LYS A 127 13.40 34.66 -2.11
CA LYS A 127 14.58 35.26 -1.48
C LYS A 127 15.55 35.84 -2.52
N HIS A 128 15.73 35.16 -3.64
CA HIS A 128 16.57 35.63 -4.74
C HIS A 128 16.01 36.92 -5.38
N GLU A 129 14.70 36.97 -5.67
CA GLU A 129 14.06 38.18 -6.20
C GLU A 129 14.11 39.36 -5.22
N TYR A 130 13.94 39.10 -3.92
CA TYR A 130 14.04 40.12 -2.89
C TYR A 130 15.43 40.77 -2.87
N ASN A 131 16.49 39.96 -2.94
CA ASN A 131 17.87 40.47 -2.94
C ASN A 131 18.14 41.33 -4.19
N ILE A 132 17.69 40.92 -5.39
CA ILE A 132 17.82 41.71 -6.63
C ILE A 132 17.11 43.06 -6.54
N ARG A 133 15.95 43.13 -5.86
CA ARG A 133 15.22 44.39 -5.66
C ARG A 133 15.88 45.31 -4.66
N LYS A 134 16.65 44.78 -3.70
CA LYS A 134 17.32 45.57 -2.66
C LYS A 134 18.60 46.24 -3.16
N GLU A 135 19.24 45.67 -4.18
CA GLU A 135 20.48 46.19 -4.79
C GLU A 135 20.22 47.21 -5.92
N ARG A 136 18.96 47.42 -6.31
CA ARG A 136 18.52 48.47 -7.25
C ARG A 136 17.93 49.66 -6.50
#